data_AF-A0A623EHU8-F1
#
_entry.id   AF-A0A623EHU8-F1
#
_cell.length_a   1.000
_cell.length_b   1.000
_cell.length_c   1.000
_cell.angle_alpha   90.00
_cell.angle_beta   90.00
_cell.angle_gamma   90.00
#
_symmetry.space_group_name_H-M   'P 1'
#
loop_
_entity.id
_entity.type
_entity.pdbx_description
1 polymer ?
#
loop_
_entity_poly.entity_id
_entity_poly.type
_entity_poly.pdbx_seq_one_letter_code
_entity_poly.pdbx_strand_id
1 'polypeptide(L)' 'MFILSEINRLKIIQDVIERHLSPAQAAEHLGVTPRHLSRLLKRYRDFGPLGMCNRS' A
#
# COMPACT_ATOMS: atom_id res chain seq x y z
N MET A 1 3.60 -0.50 -19.09
CA MET A 1 4.61 -1.12 -18.20
C MET A 1 4.25 -0.77 -16.76
N PHE A 2 3.46 -1.59 -16.06
CA PHE A 2 2.79 -1.25 -14.80
C PHE A 2 3.40 -1.92 -13.54
N ILE A 3 4.46 -2.70 -13.72
CA ILE A 3 5.02 -3.57 -12.68
C ILE A 3 5.70 -2.78 -11.56
N LEU A 4 6.37 -1.68 -11.88
CA LEU A 4 7.14 -0.89 -10.91
C LEU A 4 6.27 -0.21 -9.84
N SER A 5 5.14 0.39 -10.24
CA SER A 5 4.26 1.11 -9.31
C SER A 5 3.48 0.16 -8.38
N GLU A 6 3.11 -1.04 -8.85
CA GLU A 6 2.48 -2.06 -8.02
C GLU A 6 3.45 -2.67 -7.00
N ILE A 7 4.67 -2.99 -7.44
CA ILE A 7 5.72 -3.51 -6.57
C ILE A 7 6.08 -2.48 -5.49
N ASN A 8 6.22 -1.20 -5.87
CA ASN A 8 6.52 -0.13 -4.91
C ASN A 8 5.39 0.06 -3.89
N ARG A 9 4.12 -0.09 -4.32
CA ARG A 9 2.95 0.02 -3.43
C ARG A 9 2.90 -1.10 -2.41
N LEU A 10 3.15 -2.34 -2.83
CA LEU A 10 3.20 -3.48 -1.93
C LEU A 10 4.31 -3.32 -0.89
N LYS A 11 5.50 -2.89 -1.32
CA LYS A 11 6.65 -2.67 -0.44
C LYS A 11 6.35 -1.62 0.63
N ILE A 12 5.81 -0.46 0.23
CA ILE A 12 5.43 0.60 1.17
C ILE A 12 4.36 0.13 2.17
N ILE A 13 3.35 -0.63 1.72
CA ILE A 13 2.32 -1.17 2.62
C ILE A 13 2.92 -2.15 3.63
N GLN A 14 3.86 -2.98 3.19
CA GLN A 14 4.56 -3.93 4.04
C GLN A 14 5.43 -3.19 5.08
N ASP A 15 6.19 -2.18 4.67
CA ASP A 15 6.98 -1.32 5.57
C ASP A 15 6.12 -0.62 6.63
N VAL A 16 4.90 -0.20 6.29
CA VAL A 16 3.95 0.38 7.26
C VAL A 16 3.45 -0.66 8.28
N ILE A 17 3.21 -1.88 7.84
CA ILE A 17 2.75 -2.98 8.70
C ILE A 17 3.87 -3.43 9.64
N GLU A 18 5.09 -3.52 9.13
CA GLU A 18 6.30 -3.84 9.90
C GLU A 18 6.78 -2.67 10.77
N ARG A 19 6.09 -1.52 10.71
CA ARG A 19 6.37 -0.29 11.47
C ARG A 19 7.73 0.33 11.14
N HIS A 20 8.30 -0.02 9.97
CA HIS A 20 9.47 0.64 9.40
C HIS A 20 9.13 2.02 8.83
N LEU A 21 7.87 2.26 8.46
CA LEU A 21 7.40 3.51 7.88
C LEU A 21 6.10 3.98 8.55
N SER A 22 5.98 5.28 8.82
CA SER A 22 4.73 5.82 9.34
C SER A 22 3.64 5.89 8.26
N PRO A 23 2.36 5.73 8.60
CA PRO A 23 1.26 5.87 7.63
C PRO A 23 1.21 7.24 6.95
N ALA A 24 1.62 8.31 7.63
CA ALA A 24 1.66 9.65 7.03
C ALA A 24 2.72 9.72 5.92
N GLN A 25 3.95 9.24 6.20
CA GLN A 25 5.02 9.20 5.21
C GLN A 25 4.70 8.27 4.03
N ALA A 26 4.06 7.13 4.30
CA ALA A 26 3.63 6.21 3.26
C ALA A 26 2.59 6.82 2.30
N ALA A 27 1.66 7.63 2.83
CA ALA A 27 0.67 8.33 2.02
C ALA A 27 1.35 9.35 1.09
N GLU A 28 2.33 10.09 1.62
CA GLU A 28 3.14 11.05 0.85
C GLU A 28 3.97 10.35 -0.23
N HIS A 29 4.67 9.26 0.11
CA HIS A 29 5.46 8.47 -0.84
C HIS A 29 4.62 7.84 -1.96
N LEU A 30 3.39 7.45 -1.66
CA LEU A 30 2.46 6.91 -2.64
C LEU A 30 1.71 7.99 -3.43
N GLY A 31 1.83 9.27 -3.04
CA GLY A 31 1.05 10.36 -3.62
C GLY A 31 -0.45 10.17 -3.44
N VAL A 32 -0.87 9.50 -2.36
CA VAL A 32 -2.28 9.21 -2.07
C VAL A 32 -2.74 9.92 -0.80
N THR A 33 -4.05 10.11 -0.68
CA THR A 33 -4.60 10.66 0.56
C THR A 33 -4.51 9.63 1.70
N PRO A 34 -4.40 10.06 2.97
CA PRO A 34 -4.38 9.14 4.12
C PRO A 34 -5.58 8.19 4.16
N ARG A 35 -6.75 8.64 3.68
CA ARG A 35 -7.96 7.81 3.55
C ARG A 35 -7.77 6.68 2.55
N HIS A 36 -7.12 6.95 1.42
CA HIS A 36 -6.79 5.91 0.43
C HIS A 36 -5.80 4.91 1.02
N LEU A 37 -4.76 5.38 1.72
CA LEU A 37 -3.82 4.50 2.39
C LEU A 37 -4.51 3.59 3.43
N SER A 38 -5.41 4.13 4.26
CA SER A 38 -6.18 3.33 5.21
C SER A 38 -7.03 2.26 4.52
N ARG A 39 -7.63 2.57 3.37
CA ARG A 39 -8.38 1.58 2.56
C ARG A 39 -7.45 0.50 2.00
N LEU A 40 -6.26 0.87 1.55
CA LEU A 40 -5.24 -0.08 1.10
C LEU A 40 -4.81 -0.99 2.26
N LEU A 41 -4.45 -0.43 3.41
CA LEU A 41 -4.09 -1.22 4.59
C LEU A 41 -5.20 -2.19 5.00
N LYS A 42 -6.45 -1.75 4.98
CA LYS A 42 -7.61 -2.62 5.24
C LYS A 42 -7.69 -3.77 4.24
N ARG A 43 -7.59 -3.47 2.94
CA ARG A 43 -7.59 -4.48 1.88
C ARG A 43 -6.44 -5.47 2.00
N TYR A 44 -5.25 -5.00 2.38
CA TYR A 44 -4.09 -5.86 2.63
C TYR A 44 -4.35 -6.81 3.80
N ARG A 45 -5.01 -6.34 4.87
CA ARG A 45 -5.38 -7.20 6.00
C ARG A 45 -6.44 -8.23 5.64
N ASP A 46 -7.42 -7.85 4.83
CA ASP A 46 -8.54 -8.73 4.45
C ASP A 46 -8.13 -9.81 3.41
N PHE A 47 -7.27 -9.47 2.46
CA PHE A 47 -6.96 -10.33 1.30
C PHE A 47 -5.47 -10.63 1.11
N GLY A 48 -4.60 -10.11 1.97
CA GLY A 48 -3.16 -10.23 1.84
C GLY A 48 -2.58 -9.55 0.58
N PRO A 49 -1.34 -9.89 0.20
CA PRO A 49 -0.68 -9.37 -1.00
C PRO A 49 -1.43 -9.67 -2.30
N LEU A 50 -2.15 -10.81 -2.35
CA LEU A 50 -2.90 -11.23 -3.54
C LEU A 50 -4.08 -10.30 -3.85
N GLY A 51 -4.73 -9.73 -2.83
CA GLY A 51 -5.82 -8.78 -3.01
C GLY A 51 -5.39 -7.39 -3.52
N MET A 52 -4.08 -7.13 -3.57
CA MET A 52 -3.51 -5.86 -4.06
C MET A 52 -3.19 -5.87 -5.56
N CYS A 53 -2.96 -7.04 -6.15
CA CYS A 53 -2.72 -7.20 -7.59
C CYS A 53 -3.99 -7.10 -8.44
N ASN A 54 -5.18 -7.10 -7.81
CA ASN A 54 -6.45 -7.04 -8.53
C ASN A 54 -6.74 -5.59 -8.97
N ARG A 55 -6.22 -5.24 -10.15
CA ARG A 55 -6.65 -4.11 -10.95
C ARG A 55 -7.94 -4.50 -11.68
N SER A 56 -9.06 -3.91 -11.26
CA SER A 56 -10.18 -3.70 -12.17
C SER A 56 -9.84 -2.56 -13.12
#